data_AF-A0A8W8I1L7-F1
#
_entry.id   AF-A0A8W8I1L7-F1
#
_cell.length_a   1.000
_cell.length_b   1.000
_cell.length_c   1.000
_cell.angle_alpha   90.00
_cell.angle_beta   90.00
_cell.angle_gamma   90.00
#
_symmetry.space_group_name_H-M   'P 1'
#
loop_
_entity.id
_entity.type
_entity.pdbx_description
1 polymer ?
#
loop_
_entity_poly.entity_id
_entity_poly.type
_entity_poly.pdbx_seq_one_letter_code
_entity_poly.pdbx_strand_id
1 'polypeptide(L)'
;MHKSGWLFRLSSTVIQSCNISPNLLLDLLVLYWLSEEDRTLEMIPNLHRVLKVLVSLTDQSNVLAKPGGTAMWWKKMRYSCSHSPRIQPAYILALVCRSLCGEVVQNQSKGKDPDADTETRGEMSSQGEDGPPQDLEDWSLQVKQLEDVLALKNLLRVGKTNNIAEVTVSKILEGGRGSISEAVAYMIASLELHPGDLYDTSMTHSIEKMELGTESAHSTQSTTIRTLQGYLIELQKRLPHSLENEVLLCNVCWENAIIWFKDLDKVQHLGDATEYLKLVTNAVLRHGVASMLWHRFVKKKFQALAQLMEKVGKVPKDRLCRKDVGIGEAYMPAFAGFTVDLIQILREANCEVNEMPVFNIEPIWQTVRGPSSLVEQAIEQKITNYGLLTHHYNLAVIMSAVLTFNMKSAKVMTLFDAKGKHAFFNDFTQHPLLPSQNVDSALTSSRKEFLSRIVTCAVSTLDSSQGSPTHQAHQGPKKDAAATKWPALVLELAKDFGLDLDFFKRQHVIELYSGGHDKKAEEVLLTVNDREFMGSQLLLVAGRRVAHYLLESHKMEGVELLTNVSPVLSKWLRSLEPGQLRRPEADVQSIAMLIHHVANYLPEGTPEYELAISLVDLVQSMS
;
A
#
# COMPACT_ATOMS: atom_id res chain seq x y z
N MET A 1 -11.25 -58.32 21.29
CA MET A 1 -10.79 -58.73 19.95
C MET A 1 -11.73 -59.70 19.21
N HIS A 2 -12.56 -60.53 19.85
CA HIS A 2 -13.44 -61.48 19.13
C HIS A 2 -14.69 -60.88 18.46
N LYS A 3 -15.32 -59.82 19.02
CA LYS A 3 -16.53 -59.21 18.42
C LYS A 3 -16.27 -58.42 17.13
N SER A 4 -15.06 -57.89 16.93
CA SER A 4 -14.69 -57.14 15.73
C SER A 4 -14.46 -58.03 14.50
N GLY A 5 -13.97 -59.26 14.70
CA GLY A 5 -13.74 -60.22 13.60
C GLY A 5 -15.04 -60.78 12.99
N TRP A 6 -16.08 -60.95 13.81
CA TRP A 6 -17.38 -61.42 13.35
C TRP A 6 -18.12 -60.38 12.50
N LEU A 7 -18.17 -59.12 12.95
CA LEU A 7 -18.78 -58.02 12.18
C LEU A 7 -18.03 -57.75 10.85
N PHE A 8 -16.70 -57.89 10.86
CA PHE A 8 -15.87 -57.79 9.65
C PHE A 8 -16.19 -58.89 8.63
N ARG A 9 -16.32 -60.14 9.08
CA ARG A 9 -16.72 -61.25 8.21
C ARG A 9 -18.15 -61.09 7.70
N LEU A 10 -19.09 -60.69 8.55
CA LEU A 10 -20.49 -60.51 8.17
C LEU A 10 -20.67 -59.39 7.12
N SER A 11 -20.02 -58.25 7.31
CA SER A 11 -20.07 -57.13 6.36
C SER A 11 -19.42 -57.46 5.02
N SER A 12 -18.29 -58.19 5.04
CA SER A 12 -17.64 -58.69 3.81
C SER A 12 -18.54 -59.64 3.02
N THR A 13 -19.19 -60.61 3.69
CA THR A 13 -20.11 -61.57 3.06
C THR A 13 -21.36 -60.88 2.50
N VAL A 14 -21.93 -59.90 3.22
CA VAL A 14 -23.09 -59.14 2.74
C VAL A 14 -22.75 -58.31 1.50
N ILE A 15 -21.60 -57.63 1.49
CA ILE A 15 -21.18 -56.84 0.32
C ILE A 15 -20.95 -57.73 -0.91
N GLN A 16 -20.31 -58.89 -0.73
CA GLN A 16 -20.12 -59.86 -1.81
C GLN A 16 -21.44 -60.39 -2.38
N SER A 17 -22.48 -60.53 -1.55
CA SER A 17 -23.82 -60.96 -2.00
C SER A 17 -24.60 -59.91 -2.80
N CYS A 18 -24.22 -58.63 -2.71
CA CYS A 18 -24.91 -57.53 -3.42
C CYS A 18 -24.48 -57.39 -4.90
N ASN A 19 -23.45 -58.12 -5.37
CA ASN A 19 -22.89 -58.03 -6.72
C ASN A 19 -22.48 -56.61 -7.16
N ILE A 20 -22.17 -55.73 -6.20
CA ILE A 20 -21.68 -54.37 -6.44
C ILE A 20 -20.15 -54.37 -6.41
N SER A 21 -19.52 -53.72 -7.39
CA SER A 21 -18.05 -53.58 -7.41
C SER A 21 -17.56 -52.83 -6.15
N PRO A 22 -16.51 -53.33 -5.45
CA PRO A 22 -15.89 -52.63 -4.33
C PRO A 22 -15.45 -51.19 -4.68
N ASN A 23 -15.04 -50.95 -5.93
CA ASN A 23 -14.67 -49.62 -6.42
C ASN A 23 -15.86 -48.66 -6.48
N LEU A 24 -17.06 -49.14 -6.83
CA LEU A 24 -18.27 -48.30 -6.86
C LEU A 24 -18.74 -47.95 -5.44
N LEU A 25 -18.64 -48.89 -4.50
CA LEU A 25 -18.93 -48.64 -3.09
C LEU A 25 -17.95 -47.64 -2.47
N LEU A 26 -16.67 -47.73 -2.83
CA LEU A 26 -15.67 -46.74 -2.43
C LEU A 26 -16.04 -45.35 -2.95
N ASP A 27 -16.41 -45.23 -4.22
CA ASP A 27 -16.78 -43.95 -4.82
C ASP A 27 -17.97 -43.32 -4.10
N LEU A 28 -19.02 -44.11 -3.84
CA LEU A 28 -20.18 -43.65 -3.07
C LEU A 28 -19.79 -43.23 -1.64
N LEU A 29 -18.93 -44.00 -0.98
CA LEU A 29 -18.47 -43.68 0.38
C LEU A 29 -17.67 -42.39 0.40
N VAL A 30 -16.76 -42.18 -0.55
CA VAL A 30 -15.94 -40.96 -0.66
C VAL A 30 -16.81 -39.76 -0.99
N LEU A 31 -17.73 -39.89 -1.96
CA LEU A 31 -18.69 -38.84 -2.31
C LEU A 31 -19.57 -38.46 -1.13
N TYR A 32 -20.14 -39.44 -0.44
CA TYR A 32 -20.91 -39.22 0.78
C TYR A 32 -20.05 -38.57 1.85
N TRP A 33 -18.88 -39.12 2.17
CA TRP A 33 -18.02 -38.58 3.23
C TRP A 33 -17.66 -37.12 2.98
N LEU A 34 -17.38 -36.76 1.73
CA LEU A 34 -17.02 -35.41 1.32
C LEU A 34 -18.22 -34.50 1.00
N SER A 35 -19.48 -34.94 1.21
CA SER A 35 -20.69 -34.15 0.90
C SER A 35 -21.13 -33.18 2.00
N GLU A 36 -20.65 -33.33 3.23
CA GLU A 36 -21.05 -32.52 4.39
C GLU A 36 -19.84 -32.10 5.22
N GLU A 37 -19.89 -30.95 5.89
CA GLU A 37 -18.80 -30.48 6.77
C GLU A 37 -18.84 -31.15 8.15
N ASP A 38 -20.02 -31.59 8.61
CA ASP A 38 -20.27 -32.11 9.95
C ASP A 38 -19.82 -33.57 10.10
N ARG A 39 -18.50 -33.79 10.15
CA ARG A 39 -17.90 -35.09 10.47
C ARG A 39 -17.38 -35.08 11.90
N THR A 40 -18.00 -35.89 12.76
CA THR A 40 -17.65 -35.99 14.18
C THR A 40 -16.54 -37.03 14.41
N LEU A 41 -15.80 -36.89 15.51
CA LEU A 41 -14.72 -37.83 15.89
C LEU A 41 -15.23 -39.28 16.05
N GLU A 42 -16.48 -39.46 16.45
CA GLU A 42 -17.11 -40.78 16.62
C GLU A 42 -17.31 -41.54 15.31
N MET A 43 -17.36 -40.83 14.18
CA MET A 43 -17.50 -41.46 12.86
C MET A 43 -16.19 -42.06 12.34
N ILE A 44 -15.04 -41.64 12.87
CA ILE A 44 -13.70 -42.03 12.39
C ILE A 44 -13.47 -43.55 12.48
N PRO A 45 -13.76 -44.24 13.60
CA PRO A 45 -13.57 -45.69 13.68
C PRO A 45 -14.48 -46.46 12.71
N ASN A 46 -15.67 -45.93 12.42
CA ASN A 46 -16.59 -46.55 11.47
C ASN A 46 -16.08 -46.40 10.03
N LEU A 47 -15.62 -45.20 9.66
CA LEU A 47 -14.98 -44.95 8.36
C LEU A 47 -13.78 -45.88 8.16
N HIS A 48 -12.90 -45.99 9.16
CA HIS A 48 -11.74 -46.89 9.11
C HIS A 48 -12.14 -48.34 8.89
N ARG A 49 -13.13 -48.84 9.64
CA ARG A 49 -13.64 -50.23 9.48
C ARG A 49 -14.21 -50.49 8.09
N VAL A 50 -15.04 -49.59 7.57
CA VAL A 50 -15.64 -49.74 6.24
C VAL A 50 -14.55 -49.74 5.16
N LEU A 51 -13.63 -48.78 5.20
CA LEU A 51 -12.52 -48.71 4.25
C LEU A 51 -11.62 -49.95 4.35
N LYS A 52 -11.36 -50.47 5.56
CA LYS A 52 -10.59 -51.70 5.76
C LYS A 52 -11.26 -52.92 5.11
N VAL A 53 -12.59 -53.02 5.21
CA VAL A 53 -13.36 -54.07 4.50
C VAL A 53 -13.23 -53.90 2.99
N LEU A 54 -13.41 -52.68 2.47
CA LEU A 54 -13.29 -52.40 1.03
C LEU A 54 -11.89 -52.71 0.49
N VAL A 55 -10.84 -52.38 1.23
CA VAL A 55 -9.46 -52.76 0.90
C VAL A 55 -9.32 -54.27 0.80
N SER A 56 -9.87 -55.03 1.75
CA SER A 56 -9.78 -56.51 1.74
C SER A 56 -10.56 -57.17 0.59
N LEU A 57 -11.54 -56.47 0.02
CA LEU A 57 -12.35 -56.92 -1.11
C LEU A 57 -11.78 -56.48 -2.47
N THR A 58 -10.78 -55.59 -2.47
CA THR A 58 -10.15 -55.08 -3.69
C THR A 58 -8.94 -55.94 -4.04
N ASP A 59 -8.73 -56.20 -5.33
CA ASP A 59 -7.53 -56.92 -5.79
C ASP A 59 -6.25 -56.21 -5.31
N GLN A 60 -5.31 -56.99 -4.77
CA GLN A 60 -4.03 -56.51 -4.25
C GLN A 60 -3.26 -55.70 -5.30
N SER A 61 -3.37 -56.06 -6.58
CA SER A 61 -2.73 -55.35 -7.69
C SER A 61 -3.14 -53.86 -7.80
N ASN A 62 -4.31 -53.49 -7.26
CA ASN A 62 -4.83 -52.12 -7.28
C ASN A 62 -4.47 -51.32 -6.02
N VAL A 63 -4.22 -52.00 -4.89
CA VAL A 63 -3.95 -51.40 -3.57
C VAL A 63 -2.44 -51.34 -3.28
N LEU A 64 -1.65 -52.21 -3.90
CA LEU A 64 -0.22 -52.35 -3.70
C LEU A 64 0.50 -52.05 -5.01
N ALA A 65 1.30 -50.99 -5.00
CA ALA A 65 2.13 -50.62 -6.14
C ALA A 65 3.43 -51.43 -6.19
N LYS A 66 4.04 -51.47 -7.38
CA LYS A 66 5.44 -51.92 -7.53
C LYS A 66 6.38 -50.95 -6.78
N PRO A 67 7.60 -51.38 -6.39
CA PRO A 67 8.60 -50.51 -5.77
C PRO A 67 8.81 -49.23 -6.59
N GLY A 68 8.75 -48.06 -5.94
CA GLY A 68 8.82 -46.74 -6.59
C GLY A 68 7.56 -46.29 -7.34
N GLY A 69 6.49 -47.08 -7.33
CA GLY A 69 5.21 -46.77 -7.96
C GLY A 69 4.13 -46.33 -6.97
N THR A 70 3.00 -45.90 -7.51
CA THR A 70 1.83 -45.42 -6.76
C THR A 70 0.60 -46.23 -7.12
N ALA A 71 -0.16 -46.72 -6.13
CA ALA A 71 -1.32 -47.54 -6.42
C ALA A 71 -2.49 -46.67 -6.91
N MET A 72 -3.16 -47.09 -7.98
CA MET A 72 -4.27 -46.32 -8.58
C MET A 72 -5.41 -46.09 -7.59
N TRP A 73 -5.63 -47.03 -6.68
CA TRP A 73 -6.63 -46.93 -5.62
C TRP A 73 -6.37 -45.75 -4.67
N TRP A 74 -5.13 -45.64 -4.17
CA TRP A 74 -4.71 -44.52 -3.31
C TRP A 74 -4.69 -43.19 -4.05
N LYS A 75 -4.24 -43.18 -5.31
CA LYS A 75 -4.21 -41.99 -6.16
C LYS A 75 -5.60 -41.38 -6.37
N LYS A 76 -6.62 -42.22 -6.60
CA LYS A 76 -8.02 -41.77 -6.77
C LYS A 76 -8.58 -41.12 -5.50
N MET A 77 -8.30 -41.70 -4.34
CA MET A 77 -8.74 -41.13 -3.07
C MET A 77 -8.03 -39.82 -2.76
N ARG A 78 -6.70 -39.74 -2.97
CA ARG A 78 -5.95 -38.49 -2.83
C ARG A 78 -6.48 -37.39 -3.73
N TYR A 79 -6.80 -37.71 -4.98
CA TYR A 79 -7.43 -36.78 -5.93
C TYR A 79 -8.76 -36.23 -5.37
N SER A 80 -9.61 -37.10 -4.82
CA SER A 80 -10.90 -36.68 -4.24
C SER A 80 -10.70 -35.78 -3.02
N CYS A 81 -9.75 -36.10 -2.15
CA CYS A 81 -9.42 -35.27 -0.98
C CYS A 81 -8.86 -33.89 -1.40
N SER A 82 -7.98 -33.84 -2.40
CA SER A 82 -7.32 -32.60 -2.81
C SER A 82 -8.26 -31.59 -3.49
N HIS A 83 -9.32 -32.07 -4.15
CA HIS A 83 -10.31 -31.25 -4.84
C HIS A 83 -11.52 -30.89 -3.98
N SER A 84 -11.65 -31.48 -2.79
CA SER A 84 -12.81 -31.24 -1.93
C SER A 84 -12.77 -29.82 -1.34
N PRO A 85 -13.85 -29.02 -1.43
CA PRO A 85 -13.99 -27.75 -0.70
C PRO A 85 -14.24 -27.96 0.81
N ARG A 86 -14.59 -29.19 1.20
CA ARG A 86 -14.83 -29.59 2.59
C ARG A 86 -13.55 -30.16 3.19
N ILE A 87 -12.69 -29.24 3.62
CA ILE A 87 -11.31 -29.55 4.05
C ILE A 87 -11.25 -30.43 5.30
N GLN A 88 -12.09 -30.17 6.31
CA GLN A 88 -12.10 -31.00 7.53
C GLN A 88 -12.47 -32.48 7.23
N PRO A 89 -13.57 -32.78 6.51
CA PRO A 89 -13.85 -34.15 6.05
C PRO A 89 -12.74 -34.77 5.21
N ALA A 90 -12.14 -34.01 4.29
CA ALA A 90 -11.04 -34.48 3.44
C ALA A 90 -9.78 -34.81 4.24
N TYR A 91 -9.45 -33.97 5.23
CA TYR A 91 -8.34 -34.19 6.16
C TYR A 91 -8.54 -35.48 6.98
N ILE A 92 -9.73 -35.67 7.54
CA ILE A 92 -10.06 -36.90 8.29
C ILE A 92 -9.97 -38.13 7.39
N LEU A 93 -10.53 -38.07 6.18
CA LEU A 93 -10.45 -39.16 5.21
C LEU A 93 -8.98 -39.48 4.86
N ALA A 94 -8.16 -38.47 4.61
CA ALA A 94 -6.74 -38.65 4.33
C ALA A 94 -5.97 -39.28 5.50
N LEU A 95 -6.28 -38.91 6.75
CA LEU A 95 -5.69 -39.54 7.95
C LEU A 95 -6.04 -41.03 8.03
N VAL A 96 -7.31 -41.38 7.82
CA VAL A 96 -7.76 -42.77 7.83
C VAL A 96 -7.12 -43.56 6.69
N CYS A 97 -7.09 -43.01 5.48
CA CYS A 97 -6.44 -43.64 4.32
C CYS A 97 -4.94 -43.83 4.54
N ARG A 98 -4.23 -42.84 5.11
CA ARG A 98 -2.82 -42.97 5.49
C ARG A 98 -2.59 -44.10 6.48
N SER A 99 -3.42 -44.17 7.53
CA SER A 99 -3.34 -45.23 8.54
C SER A 99 -3.57 -46.61 7.92
N LEU A 100 -4.57 -46.75 7.06
CA LEU A 100 -4.86 -48.00 6.36
C LEU A 100 -3.75 -48.39 5.38
N CYS A 101 -3.18 -47.41 4.66
CA CYS A 101 -2.03 -47.64 3.78
C CYS A 101 -0.85 -48.22 4.58
N GLY A 102 -0.58 -47.67 5.77
CA GLY A 102 0.44 -48.21 6.67
C GLY A 102 0.14 -49.64 7.13
N GLU A 103 -1.10 -49.94 7.50
CA GLU A 103 -1.51 -51.31 7.88
C GLU A 103 -1.33 -52.31 6.72
N VAL A 104 -1.71 -51.93 5.50
CA VAL A 104 -1.60 -52.77 4.31
C VAL A 104 -0.14 -53.10 4.00
N VAL A 105 0.74 -52.09 4.04
CA VAL A 105 2.19 -52.26 3.87
C VAL A 105 2.79 -53.17 4.94
N GLN A 106 2.43 -52.96 6.22
CA GLN A 106 2.93 -53.79 7.33
C GLN A 106 2.44 -55.24 7.25
N ASN A 107 1.24 -55.47 6.75
CA ASN A 107 0.72 -56.83 6.59
C ASN A 107 1.40 -57.57 5.43
N GLN A 108 1.86 -56.86 4.40
CA GLN A 108 2.70 -57.45 3.35
C GLN A 108 4.08 -57.89 3.88
N SER A 109 4.74 -57.06 4.69
CA SER A 109 6.07 -57.40 5.21
C SER A 109 6.04 -58.58 6.18
N LYS A 110 4.95 -58.76 6.94
CA LYS A 110 4.71 -59.92 7.80
C LYS A 110 4.32 -61.20 7.04
N GLY A 111 3.89 -61.08 5.78
CA GLY A 111 3.50 -62.21 4.93
C GLY A 111 4.66 -62.84 4.16
N LYS A 112 5.86 -62.23 4.19
CA LYS A 112 7.10 -62.85 3.71
C LYS A 112 7.69 -63.69 4.86
N ASP A 113 7.58 -65.00 4.74
CA ASP A 113 8.11 -65.97 5.70
C ASP A 113 9.65 -65.87 5.77
N PRO A 114 10.28 -65.66 6.95
CA PRO A 114 11.74 -65.58 7.05
C PRO A 114 12.46 -66.92 6.83
N ASP A 115 11.75 -68.05 6.76
CA ASP A 115 12.33 -69.40 6.64
C ASP A 115 12.30 -70.01 5.21
N ALA A 116 11.86 -69.26 4.20
CA ALA A 116 11.92 -69.69 2.81
C ALA A 116 12.98 -68.90 2.04
N ASP A 117 14.27 -69.16 2.31
CA ASP A 117 15.39 -69.09 1.36
C ASP A 117 16.74 -69.25 2.08
N THR A 118 16.95 -70.39 2.75
CA THR A 118 18.31 -70.93 2.92
C THR A 118 18.65 -71.77 1.69
N GLU A 119 19.15 -71.12 0.63
CA GLU A 119 20.15 -71.65 -0.33
C GLU A 119 20.22 -70.81 -1.61
N THR A 120 20.71 -69.58 -1.55
CA THR A 120 21.66 -69.00 -2.53
C THR A 120 22.10 -67.62 -2.07
N ARG A 121 23.09 -67.59 -1.19
CA ARG A 121 23.75 -66.33 -0.79
C ARG A 121 24.73 -65.92 -1.88
N GLY A 122 24.21 -65.33 -2.95
CA GLY A 122 24.98 -64.51 -3.87
C GLY A 122 24.98 -63.07 -3.36
N GLU A 123 26.10 -62.63 -2.80
CA GLU A 123 26.35 -61.24 -2.44
C GLU A 123 26.23 -60.35 -3.70
N MET A 124 25.11 -59.64 -3.85
CA MET A 124 25.02 -58.52 -4.79
C MET A 124 23.97 -57.52 -4.34
N SER A 125 24.46 -56.45 -3.69
CA SER A 125 23.91 -55.09 -3.62
C SER A 125 22.40 -54.87 -3.46
N SER A 126 22.00 -54.31 -2.32
CA SER A 126 20.87 -53.35 -2.28
C SER A 126 21.07 -52.31 -1.17
N GLN A 127 22.01 -51.37 -1.37
CA GLN A 127 22.04 -50.11 -0.61
C GLN A 127 20.92 -49.15 -1.07
N GLY A 128 19.66 -49.61 -1.14
CA GLY A 128 18.56 -48.80 -1.69
C GLY A 128 17.16 -49.03 -1.13
N GLU A 129 16.97 -49.85 -0.09
CA GLU A 129 15.62 -50.31 0.33
C GLU A 129 15.19 -49.90 1.75
N ASP A 130 15.70 -48.80 2.31
CA ASP A 130 15.31 -48.33 3.67
C ASP A 130 14.34 -47.14 3.70
N GLY A 131 13.66 -46.83 2.57
CA GLY A 131 12.65 -45.77 2.48
C GLY A 131 11.22 -46.27 2.73
N PRO A 132 10.32 -45.48 3.36
CA PRO A 132 8.90 -45.83 3.42
C PRO A 132 8.30 -45.90 2.00
N PRO A 133 7.27 -46.73 1.75
CA PRO A 133 6.67 -46.82 0.43
C PRO A 133 6.14 -45.47 -0.07
N GLN A 134 6.30 -45.19 -1.36
CA GLN A 134 5.88 -43.94 -2.01
C GLN A 134 4.44 -43.53 -1.67
N ASP A 135 3.50 -44.49 -1.63
CA ASP A 135 2.11 -44.20 -1.25
C ASP A 135 1.97 -43.65 0.18
N LEU A 136 2.79 -44.12 1.13
CA LEU A 136 2.78 -43.64 2.50
C LEU A 136 3.39 -42.23 2.60
N GLU A 137 4.44 -41.95 1.84
CA GLU A 137 5.02 -40.61 1.73
C GLU A 137 4.02 -39.63 1.12
N ASP A 138 3.38 -40.01 0.02
CA ASP A 138 2.38 -39.19 -0.66
C ASP A 138 1.17 -38.90 0.24
N TRP A 139 0.69 -39.88 1.00
CA TRP A 139 -0.36 -39.66 2.00
C TRP A 139 0.12 -38.75 3.13
N SER A 140 1.37 -38.89 3.56
CA SER A 140 1.95 -38.00 4.58
C SER A 140 2.03 -36.56 4.09
N LEU A 141 2.39 -36.35 2.83
CA LEU A 141 2.37 -35.05 2.16
C LEU A 141 0.95 -34.49 2.07
N GLN A 142 0.00 -35.26 1.55
CA GLN A 142 -1.39 -34.84 1.37
C GLN A 142 -2.06 -34.45 2.70
N VAL A 143 -1.77 -35.19 3.78
CA VAL A 143 -2.27 -34.87 5.13
C VAL A 143 -1.74 -33.52 5.59
N LYS A 144 -0.44 -33.24 5.44
CA LYS A 144 0.16 -31.96 5.82
C LYS A 144 -0.42 -30.80 4.99
N GLN A 145 -0.55 -30.98 3.68
CA GLN A 145 -1.17 -29.98 2.79
C GLN A 145 -2.61 -29.68 3.22
N LEU A 146 -3.43 -30.71 3.50
CA LEU A 146 -4.80 -30.52 3.99
C LEU A 146 -4.84 -29.81 5.35
N GLU A 147 -3.84 -30.06 6.20
CA GLU A 147 -3.70 -29.39 7.49
C GLU A 147 -3.41 -27.89 7.34
N ASP A 148 -2.50 -27.51 6.44
CA ASP A 148 -2.21 -26.12 6.11
C ASP A 148 -3.44 -25.41 5.50
N VAL A 149 -4.11 -26.07 4.56
CA VAL A 149 -5.32 -25.52 3.92
C VAL A 149 -6.46 -25.37 4.93
N LEU A 150 -6.56 -26.26 5.92
CA LEU A 150 -7.54 -26.13 7.00
C LEU A 150 -7.25 -24.90 7.86
N ALA A 151 -5.99 -24.67 8.23
CA ALA A 151 -5.57 -23.49 8.97
C ALA A 151 -5.84 -22.20 8.19
N LEU A 152 -5.49 -22.17 6.89
CA LEU A 152 -5.80 -21.06 5.99
C LEU A 152 -7.31 -20.83 5.88
N LYS A 153 -8.12 -21.88 5.70
CA LYS A 153 -9.59 -21.77 5.63
C LYS A 153 -10.17 -21.17 6.92
N ASN A 154 -9.62 -21.52 8.09
CA ASN A 154 -10.05 -20.96 9.36
C ASN A 154 -9.75 -19.46 9.47
N LEU A 155 -8.56 -19.03 9.04
CA LEU A 155 -8.21 -17.61 8.97
C LEU A 155 -9.18 -16.86 8.03
N LEU A 156 -9.38 -17.36 6.81
CA LEU A 156 -10.27 -16.72 5.83
C LEU A 156 -11.73 -16.60 6.31
N ARG A 157 -12.20 -17.52 7.16
CA ARG A 157 -13.53 -17.47 7.78
C ARG A 157 -13.71 -16.32 8.77
N VAL A 158 -12.64 -15.78 9.33
CA VAL A 158 -12.70 -14.61 10.23
C VAL A 158 -13.23 -13.40 9.48
N GLY A 159 -12.87 -13.24 8.20
CA GLY A 159 -13.20 -12.07 7.39
C GLY A 159 -14.62 -12.01 6.82
N LYS A 160 -15.61 -12.65 7.46
CA LYS A 160 -17.00 -12.88 6.99
C LYS A 160 -17.53 -11.80 6.02
N THR A 161 -17.48 -12.10 4.72
CA THR A 161 -18.41 -11.61 3.71
C THR A 161 -18.66 -12.76 2.73
N ASN A 162 -19.86 -12.83 2.15
CA ASN A 162 -20.49 -14.02 1.57
C ASN A 162 -19.83 -14.65 0.31
N ASN A 163 -18.55 -14.41 0.04
CA ASN A 163 -17.82 -14.90 -1.13
C ASN A 163 -16.35 -15.23 -0.81
N ILE A 164 -16.09 -16.06 0.22
CA ILE A 164 -14.76 -16.66 0.34
C ILE A 164 -14.65 -17.67 -0.80
N ALA A 165 -13.78 -17.39 -1.78
CA ALA A 165 -13.45 -18.35 -2.82
C ALA A 165 -13.09 -19.68 -2.15
N GLU A 166 -13.77 -20.76 -2.51
CA GLU A 166 -13.49 -22.08 -1.93
C GLU A 166 -12.00 -22.41 -2.12
N VAL A 167 -11.25 -22.55 -1.03
CA VAL A 167 -9.82 -22.92 -1.06
C VAL A 167 -9.70 -24.43 -0.93
N THR A 168 -8.98 -25.06 -1.86
CA THR A 168 -8.68 -26.50 -1.87
C THR A 168 -7.18 -26.71 -2.11
N VAL A 169 -6.67 -27.92 -1.82
CA VAL A 169 -5.26 -28.24 -2.08
C VAL A 169 -4.96 -28.14 -3.58
N SER A 170 -5.85 -28.65 -4.44
CA SER A 170 -5.65 -28.55 -5.90
C SER A 170 -5.62 -27.08 -6.37
N LYS A 171 -6.50 -26.21 -5.85
CA LYS A 171 -6.48 -24.78 -6.22
C LYS A 171 -5.19 -24.08 -5.81
N ILE A 172 -4.60 -24.42 -4.66
CA ILE A 172 -3.29 -23.86 -4.26
C ILE A 172 -2.17 -24.38 -5.18
N LEU A 173 -2.19 -25.67 -5.52
CA LEU A 173 -1.19 -26.26 -6.42
C LEU A 173 -1.27 -25.70 -7.86
N GLU A 174 -2.48 -25.40 -8.33
CA GLU A 174 -2.76 -24.86 -9.66
C GLU A 174 -2.60 -23.33 -9.72
N GLY A 175 -2.86 -22.62 -8.60
CA GLY A 175 -2.84 -21.16 -8.52
C GLY A 175 -1.44 -20.56 -8.56
N GLY A 176 -0.39 -21.36 -8.34
CA GLY A 176 0.99 -20.89 -8.43
C GLY A 176 1.61 -20.55 -7.08
N ARG A 177 2.85 -20.08 -7.13
CA ARG A 177 3.72 -19.92 -5.94
C ARG A 177 3.21 -18.84 -4.98
N GLY A 178 2.40 -17.90 -5.48
CA GLY A 178 1.78 -16.82 -4.70
C GLY A 178 0.44 -17.15 -4.06
N SER A 179 -0.19 -18.30 -4.39
CA SER A 179 -1.60 -18.57 -4.08
C SER A 179 -1.99 -18.36 -2.61
N ILE A 180 -1.13 -18.79 -1.69
CA ILE A 180 -1.36 -18.66 -0.25
C ILE A 180 -1.29 -17.19 0.16
N SER A 181 -0.23 -16.48 -0.25
CA SER A 181 -0.02 -15.07 0.07
C SER A 181 -1.13 -14.19 -0.50
N GLU A 182 -1.59 -14.47 -1.71
CA GLU A 182 -2.69 -13.76 -2.39
C GLU A 182 -4.02 -13.97 -1.65
N ALA A 183 -4.32 -15.20 -1.23
CA ALA A 183 -5.55 -15.48 -0.48
C ALA A 183 -5.60 -14.72 0.86
N VAL A 184 -4.48 -14.69 1.60
CA VAL A 184 -4.39 -13.95 2.88
C VAL A 184 -4.45 -12.44 2.62
N ALA A 185 -3.73 -11.94 1.62
CA ALA A 185 -3.73 -10.53 1.27
C ALA A 185 -5.10 -10.02 0.83
N TYR A 186 -5.83 -10.79 0.03
CA TYR A 186 -7.18 -10.48 -0.39
C TYR A 186 -8.11 -10.33 0.81
N MET A 187 -8.02 -11.23 1.79
CA MET A 187 -8.81 -11.14 3.01
C MET A 187 -8.47 -9.88 3.82
N ILE A 188 -7.17 -9.58 4.01
CA ILE A 188 -6.73 -8.38 4.73
C ILE A 188 -7.26 -7.11 4.05
N ALA A 189 -7.07 -6.99 2.73
CA ALA A 189 -7.54 -5.85 1.95
C ALA A 189 -9.08 -5.74 1.94
N SER A 190 -9.79 -6.87 1.89
CA SER A 190 -11.26 -6.91 1.93
C SER A 190 -11.84 -6.50 3.29
N LEU A 191 -11.04 -6.59 4.36
CA LEU A 191 -11.39 -6.12 5.69
C LEU A 191 -11.03 -4.65 5.92
N GLU A 192 -10.45 -3.98 4.91
CA GLU A 192 -10.06 -2.56 4.97
C GLU A 192 -9.14 -2.29 6.17
N LEU A 193 -8.24 -3.24 6.45
CA LEU A 193 -7.27 -3.11 7.54
C LEU A 193 -6.11 -2.23 7.09
N HIS A 194 -5.77 -1.26 7.92
CA HIS A 194 -4.58 -0.44 7.75
C HIS A 194 -3.36 -1.22 8.29
N PRO A 195 -2.12 -0.96 7.83
CA PRO A 195 -0.95 -1.64 8.40
C PRO A 195 -0.84 -1.54 9.93
N GLY A 196 -1.22 -0.41 10.50
CA GLY A 196 -1.28 -0.19 11.96
C GLY A 196 -2.15 -1.23 12.68
N ASP A 197 -3.25 -1.67 12.07
CA ASP A 197 -4.16 -2.66 12.68
C ASP A 197 -3.55 -4.07 12.75
N LEU A 198 -2.58 -4.38 11.89
CA LEU A 198 -1.92 -5.69 11.84
C LEU A 198 -0.70 -5.78 12.75
N TYR A 199 0.07 -4.70 12.87
CA TYR A 199 1.37 -4.69 13.57
C TYR A 199 1.34 -4.00 14.93
N ASP A 200 0.23 -3.37 15.34
CA ASP A 200 0.12 -2.77 16.66
C ASP A 200 -0.11 -3.85 17.74
N THR A 201 1.01 -4.27 18.35
CA THR A 201 1.07 -5.15 19.52
C THR A 201 1.07 -4.36 20.84
N SER A 202 0.79 -3.05 20.87
CA SER A 202 0.84 -2.25 22.12
C SER A 202 -0.07 -2.75 23.25
N MET A 203 -0.95 -3.71 23.00
CA MET A 203 -1.80 -4.37 24.00
C MET A 203 -1.24 -5.69 24.56
N THR A 204 -0.09 -6.21 24.11
CA THR A 204 0.52 -7.41 24.73
C THR A 204 1.00 -7.19 26.17
N HIS A 205 1.10 -5.94 26.63
CA HIS A 205 1.40 -5.61 28.03
C HIS A 205 0.17 -5.35 28.92
N SER A 206 -1.05 -5.39 28.38
CA SER A 206 -2.27 -5.12 29.18
C SER A 206 -2.96 -6.36 29.72
N ILE A 207 -2.46 -7.57 29.43
CA ILE A 207 -3.04 -8.82 29.96
C ILE A 207 -2.71 -9.02 31.45
N GLU A 208 -1.71 -8.34 32.01
CA GLU A 208 -1.36 -8.45 33.43
C GLU A 208 -2.03 -7.40 34.36
N LYS A 209 -2.82 -6.47 33.81
CA LYS A 209 -3.55 -5.48 34.62
C LYS A 209 -4.99 -5.31 34.16
N MET A 210 -5.80 -6.36 34.31
CA MET A 210 -7.25 -6.20 34.28
C MET A 210 -7.95 -7.30 35.10
N GLU A 211 -7.59 -7.41 36.38
CA GLU A 211 -8.59 -7.78 37.38
C GLU A 211 -9.18 -6.49 37.95
N LEU A 212 -10.51 -6.49 38.06
CA LEU A 212 -11.41 -5.41 38.48
C LEU A 212 -11.83 -4.38 37.41
N GLY A 213 -12.93 -4.73 36.74
CA GLY A 213 -14.12 -3.90 36.73
C GLY A 213 -14.12 -2.74 35.74
N THR A 214 -14.68 -2.97 34.55
CA THR A 214 -15.72 -2.15 33.89
C THR A 214 -16.02 -2.79 32.54
N GLU A 215 -17.19 -3.39 32.42
CA GLU A 215 -17.75 -3.78 31.11
C GLU A 215 -18.01 -2.50 30.31
N SER A 216 -17.04 -2.08 29.50
CA SER A 216 -17.24 -1.10 28.45
C SER A 216 -17.11 -1.81 27.10
N ALA A 217 -18.03 -1.51 26.20
CA ALA A 217 -18.13 -2.08 24.87
C ALA A 217 -16.80 -1.97 24.09
N HIS A 218 -15.96 -3.00 24.15
CA HIS A 218 -14.94 -3.20 23.14
C HIS A 218 -15.66 -3.45 21.82
N SER A 219 -15.46 -2.57 20.84
CA SER A 219 -16.13 -2.64 19.53
C SER A 219 -15.87 -4.01 18.89
N THR A 220 -16.90 -4.61 18.29
CA THR A 220 -16.85 -5.92 17.60
C THR A 220 -15.69 -6.03 16.57
N GLN A 221 -15.24 -4.88 16.06
CA GLN A 221 -14.09 -4.76 15.16
C GLN A 221 -12.76 -5.07 15.87
N SER A 222 -12.56 -4.57 17.09
CA SER A 222 -11.33 -4.81 17.88
C SER A 222 -11.17 -6.30 18.24
N THR A 223 -12.27 -6.98 18.59
CA THR A 223 -12.24 -8.43 18.83
C THR A 223 -11.94 -9.21 17.56
N THR A 224 -12.48 -8.79 16.41
CA THR A 224 -12.24 -9.44 15.11
C THR A 224 -10.77 -9.31 14.68
N ILE A 225 -10.19 -8.11 14.83
CA ILE A 225 -8.77 -7.84 14.53
C ILE A 225 -7.87 -8.71 15.41
N ARG A 226 -8.12 -8.79 16.72
CA ARG A 226 -7.34 -9.63 17.64
C ARG A 226 -7.41 -11.12 17.27
N THR A 227 -8.60 -11.61 16.94
CA THR A 227 -8.78 -12.99 16.48
C THR A 227 -8.01 -13.24 15.18
N LEU A 228 -8.07 -12.31 14.22
CA LEU A 228 -7.34 -12.40 12.97
C LEU A 228 -5.83 -12.43 13.19
N GLN A 229 -5.29 -11.53 14.01
CA GLN A 229 -3.87 -11.49 14.37
C GLN A 229 -3.41 -12.83 14.96
N GLY A 230 -4.20 -13.42 15.87
CA GLY A 230 -3.91 -14.72 16.46
C GLY A 230 -3.84 -15.85 15.43
N TYR A 231 -4.81 -15.92 14.51
CA TYR A 231 -4.79 -16.91 13.42
C TYR A 231 -3.64 -16.67 12.43
N LEU A 232 -3.33 -15.41 12.13
CA LEU A 232 -2.24 -15.04 11.20
C LEU A 232 -0.88 -15.45 11.77
N ILE A 233 -0.62 -15.21 13.06
CA ILE A 233 0.61 -15.62 13.74
C ILE A 233 0.77 -17.14 13.69
N GLU A 234 -0.30 -17.89 13.94
CA GLU A 234 -0.22 -19.36 13.89
C GLU A 234 -0.01 -19.87 12.46
N LEU A 235 -0.62 -19.22 11.48
CA LEU A 235 -0.44 -19.56 10.07
C LEU A 235 0.99 -19.23 9.59
N GLN A 236 1.58 -18.12 10.04
CA GLN A 236 2.97 -17.75 9.75
C GLN A 236 3.99 -18.76 10.28
N LYS A 237 3.72 -19.40 11.44
CA LYS A 237 4.59 -20.49 11.92
C LYS A 237 4.56 -21.72 11.01
N ARG A 238 3.41 -21.97 10.37
CA ARG A 238 3.19 -23.11 9.46
C ARG A 238 3.70 -22.83 8.06
N LEU A 239 3.50 -21.61 7.58
CA LEU A 239 3.77 -21.15 6.22
C LEU A 239 4.72 -19.93 6.25
N PRO A 240 5.95 -20.08 6.76
CA PRO A 240 6.85 -18.96 7.04
C PRO A 240 7.39 -18.26 5.80
N HIS A 241 7.44 -18.93 4.64
CA HIS A 241 7.93 -18.33 3.40
C HIS A 241 6.78 -17.66 2.63
N SER A 242 5.65 -18.35 2.50
CA SER A 242 4.45 -17.82 1.85
C SER A 242 3.87 -16.61 2.59
N LEU A 243 4.06 -16.52 3.91
CA LEU A 243 3.57 -15.41 4.74
C LEU A 243 4.69 -14.59 5.37
N GLU A 244 5.87 -14.61 4.76
CA GLU A 244 6.95 -13.70 5.08
C GLU A 244 6.45 -12.24 4.97
N ASN A 245 6.95 -11.38 5.85
CA ASN A 245 6.42 -10.02 5.99
C ASN A 245 6.47 -9.23 4.67
N GLU A 246 7.61 -9.24 3.97
CA GLU A 246 7.78 -8.54 2.69
C GLU A 246 6.82 -9.08 1.62
N VAL A 247 6.60 -10.40 1.58
CA VAL A 247 5.67 -11.06 0.66
C VAL A 247 4.24 -10.59 0.94
N LEU A 248 3.85 -10.59 2.21
CA LEU A 248 2.49 -10.19 2.61
C LEU A 248 2.25 -8.71 2.32
N LEU A 249 3.18 -7.82 2.67
CA LEU A 249 3.08 -6.38 2.39
C LEU A 249 2.91 -6.11 0.87
N CYS A 250 3.71 -6.76 0.02
CA CYS A 250 3.60 -6.63 -1.42
C CYS A 250 2.23 -7.09 -1.94
N ASN A 251 1.76 -8.25 -1.49
CA ASN A 251 0.47 -8.78 -1.94
C ASN A 251 -0.71 -7.95 -1.42
N VAL A 252 -0.68 -7.46 -0.18
CA VAL A 252 -1.76 -6.62 0.38
C VAL A 252 -1.81 -5.27 -0.35
N CYS A 253 -0.65 -4.67 -0.65
CA CYS A 253 -0.57 -3.48 -1.49
C CYS A 253 -1.24 -3.71 -2.86
N TRP A 254 -0.89 -4.81 -3.51
CA TRP A 254 -1.41 -5.17 -4.83
C TRP A 254 -2.91 -5.45 -4.83
N GLU A 255 -3.41 -6.19 -3.84
CA GLU A 255 -4.84 -6.49 -3.71
C GLU A 255 -5.68 -5.24 -3.44
N ASN A 256 -5.19 -4.31 -2.62
CA ASN A 256 -5.84 -3.00 -2.46
C ASN A 256 -5.95 -2.25 -3.81
N ALA A 257 -4.88 -2.25 -4.61
CA ALA A 257 -4.92 -1.66 -5.95
C ALA A 257 -5.91 -2.39 -6.89
N ILE A 258 -6.03 -3.72 -6.80
CA ILE A 258 -7.02 -4.51 -7.55
C ILE A 258 -8.44 -4.12 -7.14
N ILE A 259 -8.74 -4.01 -5.84
CA ILE A 259 -10.07 -3.66 -5.34
C ILE A 259 -10.47 -2.27 -5.85
N TRP A 260 -9.57 -1.28 -5.73
CA TRP A 260 -9.79 0.04 -6.32
C TRP A 260 -9.98 -0.01 -7.84
N PHE A 261 -9.20 -0.82 -8.55
CA PHE A 261 -9.31 -0.91 -10.01
C PHE A 261 -10.63 -1.53 -10.48
N LYS A 262 -11.23 -2.42 -9.68
CA LYS A 262 -12.57 -2.98 -9.91
C LYS A 262 -13.67 -1.96 -9.63
N ASP A 263 -13.48 -1.09 -8.65
CA ASP A 263 -14.42 -0.05 -8.25
C ASP A 263 -13.67 1.26 -7.90
N LEU A 264 -13.62 2.16 -8.88
CA LEU A 264 -12.81 3.39 -8.83
C LEU A 264 -13.29 4.42 -7.79
N ASP A 265 -14.49 4.22 -7.22
CA ASP A 265 -15.02 5.05 -6.16
C ASP A 265 -14.43 4.66 -4.77
N LYS A 266 -13.85 3.46 -4.64
CA LYS A 266 -13.19 3.00 -3.40
C LYS A 266 -11.76 3.53 -3.25
N VAL A 267 -11.61 4.84 -3.24
CA VAL A 267 -10.30 5.51 -3.25
C VAL A 267 -9.45 5.25 -2.01
N GLN A 268 -10.07 4.86 -0.88
CA GLN A 268 -9.36 4.52 0.36
C GLN A 268 -8.31 3.42 0.16
N HIS A 269 -8.60 2.42 -0.69
CA HIS A 269 -7.65 1.35 -1.01
C HIS A 269 -6.40 1.86 -1.74
N LEU A 270 -6.44 3.01 -2.44
CA LEU A 270 -5.21 3.60 -2.96
C LEU A 270 -4.31 4.10 -1.82
N GLY A 271 -4.90 4.72 -0.80
CA GLY A 271 -4.19 5.14 0.40
C GLY A 271 -3.56 3.94 1.09
N ASP A 272 -4.34 2.89 1.35
CA ASP A 272 -3.83 1.67 1.98
C ASP A 272 -2.74 1.01 1.14
N ALA A 273 -2.91 0.92 -0.18
CA ALA A 273 -1.88 0.37 -1.07
C ALA A 273 -0.55 1.12 -0.93
N THR A 274 -0.59 2.45 -0.85
CA THR A 274 0.61 3.26 -0.62
C THR A 274 1.22 3.01 0.76
N GLU A 275 0.42 2.94 1.81
CA GLU A 275 0.92 2.72 3.18
C GLU A 275 1.56 1.33 3.33
N TYR A 276 0.96 0.28 2.75
CA TYR A 276 1.58 -1.05 2.69
C TYR A 276 2.89 -1.05 1.90
N LEU A 277 2.93 -0.36 0.75
CA LEU A 277 4.13 -0.29 -0.08
C LEU A 277 5.30 0.43 0.61
N LYS A 278 5.02 1.47 1.40
CA LYS A 278 6.03 2.20 2.19
C LYS A 278 6.72 1.32 3.24
N LEU A 279 6.05 0.26 3.71
CA LEU A 279 6.59 -0.66 4.71
C LEU A 279 7.48 -1.76 4.10
N VAL A 280 7.46 -1.93 2.77
CA VAL A 280 8.33 -2.90 2.07
C VAL A 280 9.77 -2.41 2.17
N THR A 281 10.60 -3.09 2.95
CA THR A 281 11.96 -2.65 3.24
C THR A 281 12.91 -3.00 2.09
N ASN A 282 12.69 -4.11 1.39
CA ASN A 282 13.54 -4.49 0.27
C ASN A 282 13.30 -3.58 -0.94
N ALA A 283 14.34 -2.86 -1.36
CA ALA A 283 14.26 -1.88 -2.45
C ALA A 283 13.93 -2.50 -3.82
N VAL A 284 14.40 -3.73 -4.11
CA VAL A 284 14.08 -4.44 -5.35
C VAL A 284 12.58 -4.72 -5.44
N LEU A 285 11.98 -5.21 -4.34
CA LEU A 285 10.54 -5.50 -4.30
C LEU A 285 9.70 -4.24 -4.35
N ARG A 286 10.05 -3.25 -3.53
CA ARG A 286 9.37 -1.96 -3.51
C ARG A 286 9.42 -1.29 -4.88
N HIS A 287 10.56 -1.32 -5.57
CA HIS A 287 10.71 -0.88 -6.96
C HIS A 287 9.83 -1.68 -7.92
N GLY A 288 9.93 -3.02 -7.89
CA GLY A 288 9.22 -3.90 -8.81
C GLY A 288 7.71 -3.77 -8.68
N VAL A 289 7.18 -3.81 -7.46
CA VAL A 289 5.75 -3.63 -7.18
C VAL A 289 5.30 -2.23 -7.59
N ALA A 290 6.03 -1.17 -7.24
CA ALA A 290 5.68 0.19 -7.65
C ALA A 290 5.64 0.36 -9.18
N SER A 291 6.62 -0.21 -9.89
CA SER A 291 6.66 -0.22 -11.34
C SER A 291 5.46 -0.98 -11.94
N MET A 292 5.14 -2.16 -11.41
CA MET A 292 3.99 -2.93 -11.87
C MET A 292 2.67 -2.20 -11.62
N LEU A 293 2.49 -1.57 -10.45
CA LEU A 293 1.30 -0.76 -10.13
C LEU A 293 1.13 0.39 -11.13
N TRP A 294 2.21 1.09 -11.45
CA TRP A 294 2.20 2.15 -12.45
C TRP A 294 1.70 1.64 -13.81
N HIS A 295 2.32 0.59 -14.33
CA HIS A 295 2.02 0.07 -15.66
C HIS A 295 0.63 -0.57 -15.74
N ARG A 296 0.20 -1.26 -14.68
CA ARG A 296 -1.06 -2.00 -14.65
C ARG A 296 -2.27 -1.10 -14.41
N PHE A 297 -2.19 -0.19 -13.45
CA PHE A 297 -3.37 0.50 -12.93
C PHE A 297 -3.36 2.02 -13.17
N VAL A 298 -2.19 2.66 -13.15
CA VAL A 298 -2.09 4.14 -13.07
C VAL A 298 -1.88 4.81 -14.42
N LYS A 299 -0.92 4.33 -15.22
CA LYS A 299 -0.37 5.02 -16.40
C LYS A 299 -1.43 5.59 -17.33
N LYS A 300 -2.42 4.78 -17.72
CA LYS A 300 -3.50 5.20 -18.64
C LYS A 300 -4.43 6.25 -18.03
N LYS A 301 -4.76 6.11 -16.75
CA LYS A 301 -5.62 7.05 -16.00
C LYS A 301 -4.93 8.39 -15.81
N PHE A 302 -3.65 8.35 -15.42
CA PHE A 302 -2.82 9.53 -15.27
C PHE A 302 -2.64 10.28 -16.61
N GLN A 303 -2.38 9.57 -17.71
CA GLN A 303 -2.30 10.15 -19.04
C GLN A 303 -3.59 10.85 -19.46
N ALA A 304 -4.74 10.19 -19.27
CA ALA A 304 -6.04 10.78 -19.60
C ALA A 304 -6.31 12.05 -18.78
N LEU A 305 -5.97 12.05 -17.48
CA LEU A 305 -6.12 13.20 -16.61
C LEU A 305 -5.23 14.36 -17.04
N ALA A 306 -3.96 14.11 -17.37
CA ALA A 306 -3.03 15.13 -17.85
C ALA A 306 -3.54 15.81 -19.14
N GLN A 307 -4.02 15.00 -20.10
CA GLN A 307 -4.60 15.51 -21.35
C GLN A 307 -5.88 16.31 -21.13
N LEU A 308 -6.74 15.87 -20.21
CA LEU A 308 -7.97 16.58 -19.86
C LEU A 308 -7.67 17.93 -19.20
N MET A 309 -6.72 17.97 -18.26
CA MET A 309 -6.30 19.20 -17.59
C MET A 309 -5.63 20.17 -18.56
N GLU A 310 -4.84 19.68 -19.50
CA GLU A 310 -4.26 20.50 -20.58
C GLU A 310 -5.34 21.13 -21.47
N LYS A 311 -6.36 20.34 -21.83
CA LYS A 311 -7.47 20.80 -22.68
C LYS A 311 -8.33 21.85 -21.98
N VAL A 312 -8.68 21.61 -20.72
CA VAL A 312 -9.65 22.42 -19.98
C VAL A 312 -8.99 23.62 -19.29
N GLY A 313 -7.70 23.53 -18.93
CA GLY A 313 -6.93 24.60 -18.29
C GLY A 313 -7.43 24.96 -16.89
N LYS A 314 -8.15 24.07 -16.21
CA LYS A 314 -8.65 24.19 -14.83
C LYS A 314 -9.07 22.81 -14.35
N VAL A 315 -9.46 22.70 -13.07
CA VAL A 315 -10.03 21.45 -12.52
C VAL A 315 -11.19 20.96 -13.41
N PRO A 316 -11.09 19.74 -13.98
CA PRO A 316 -12.15 19.19 -14.80
C PRO A 316 -13.41 18.88 -13.98
N LYS A 317 -14.58 19.05 -14.60
CA LYS A 317 -15.88 18.78 -13.96
C LYS A 317 -16.22 17.29 -13.98
N ASP A 318 -17.01 16.82 -13.02
CA ASP A 318 -17.33 15.40 -12.80
C ASP A 318 -17.73 14.64 -14.06
N ARG A 319 -18.59 15.24 -14.89
CA ARG A 319 -18.98 14.64 -16.18
C ARG A 319 -17.78 14.32 -17.09
N LEU A 320 -16.80 15.21 -17.15
CA LEU A 320 -15.57 15.01 -17.94
C LEU A 320 -14.62 14.02 -17.25
N CYS A 321 -14.50 14.11 -15.92
CA CYS A 321 -13.70 13.17 -15.12
C CYS A 321 -14.15 11.72 -15.34
N ARG A 322 -15.45 11.45 -15.18
CA ARG A 322 -16.03 10.11 -15.39
C ARG A 322 -15.92 9.65 -16.84
N LYS A 323 -16.08 10.56 -17.80
CA LYS A 323 -16.03 10.22 -19.23
C LYS A 323 -14.62 9.88 -19.71
N ASP A 324 -13.66 10.76 -19.44
CA ASP A 324 -12.33 10.70 -20.08
C ASP A 324 -11.32 9.93 -19.22
N VAL A 325 -11.45 9.97 -17.88
CA VAL A 325 -10.56 9.26 -16.96
C VAL A 325 -11.25 8.05 -16.34
N GLY A 326 -12.56 8.09 -16.10
CA GLY A 326 -13.32 7.04 -15.42
C GLY A 326 -13.35 7.18 -13.89
N ILE A 327 -12.76 8.24 -13.34
CA ILE A 327 -12.75 8.53 -11.89
C ILE A 327 -13.65 9.73 -11.64
N GLY A 328 -14.43 9.75 -10.54
CA GLY A 328 -15.26 10.90 -10.17
C GLY A 328 -14.42 12.13 -9.74
N GLU A 329 -14.95 13.35 -9.93
CA GLU A 329 -14.27 14.61 -9.56
C GLU A 329 -13.84 14.63 -8.09
N ALA A 330 -14.67 14.07 -7.19
CA ALA A 330 -14.39 13.99 -5.76
C ALA A 330 -13.13 13.16 -5.41
N TYR A 331 -12.80 12.16 -6.24
CA TYR A 331 -11.70 11.22 -5.99
C TYR A 331 -10.40 11.60 -6.74
N MET A 332 -10.46 12.59 -7.63
CA MET A 332 -9.31 13.03 -8.41
C MET A 332 -8.12 13.51 -7.57
N PRO A 333 -8.31 14.31 -6.50
CA PRO A 333 -7.19 14.73 -5.66
C PRO A 333 -6.48 13.54 -5.01
N ALA A 334 -7.24 12.54 -4.54
CA ALA A 334 -6.68 11.35 -3.93
C ALA A 334 -5.93 10.47 -4.95
N PHE A 335 -6.47 10.27 -6.16
CA PHE A 335 -5.76 9.58 -7.24
C PHE A 335 -4.46 10.30 -7.66
N ALA A 336 -4.49 11.63 -7.76
CA ALA A 336 -3.30 12.42 -8.07
C ALA A 336 -2.26 12.34 -6.95
N GLY A 337 -2.70 12.41 -5.68
CA GLY A 337 -1.84 12.20 -4.51
C GLY A 337 -1.19 10.82 -4.50
N PHE A 338 -1.97 9.76 -4.71
CA PHE A 338 -1.46 8.39 -4.87
C PHE A 338 -0.42 8.30 -5.98
N THR A 339 -0.64 8.97 -7.12
CA THR A 339 0.31 8.95 -8.24
C THR A 339 1.63 9.64 -7.89
N VAL A 340 1.58 10.75 -7.15
CA VAL A 340 2.78 11.45 -6.64
C VAL A 340 3.55 10.52 -5.71
N ASP A 341 2.88 9.92 -4.73
CA ASP A 341 3.50 9.04 -3.74
C ASP A 341 4.08 7.76 -4.40
N LEU A 342 3.36 7.15 -5.34
CA LEU A 342 3.83 5.97 -6.07
C LEU A 342 5.11 6.25 -6.86
N ILE A 343 5.16 7.36 -7.61
CA ILE A 343 6.36 7.72 -8.38
C ILE A 343 7.50 8.09 -7.42
N GLN A 344 7.22 8.75 -6.29
CA GLN A 344 8.23 9.07 -5.29
C GLN A 344 8.84 7.79 -4.69
N ILE A 345 8.02 6.83 -4.26
CA ILE A 345 8.47 5.52 -3.78
C ILE A 345 9.32 4.82 -4.84
N LEU A 346 8.89 4.85 -6.10
CA LEU A 346 9.64 4.24 -7.20
C LEU A 346 11.00 4.92 -7.41
N ARG A 347 11.09 6.25 -7.28
CA ARG A 347 12.35 7.02 -7.37
C ARG A 347 13.31 6.69 -6.23
N GLU A 348 12.81 6.64 -5.00
CA GLU A 348 13.60 6.29 -3.80
C GLU A 348 14.13 4.87 -3.92
N ALA A 349 13.23 3.91 -4.19
CA ALA A 349 13.60 2.51 -4.37
C ALA A 349 14.62 2.34 -5.51
N ASN A 350 14.48 3.08 -6.63
CA ASN A 350 15.42 3.04 -7.75
C ASN A 350 16.86 3.50 -7.38
N CYS A 351 17.02 4.31 -6.33
CA CYS A 351 18.34 4.71 -5.81
C CYS A 351 18.90 3.70 -4.80
N GLU A 352 18.03 2.95 -4.14
CA GLU A 352 18.36 2.02 -3.05
C GLU A 352 18.53 0.57 -3.54
N VAL A 353 18.17 0.26 -4.79
CA VAL A 353 18.27 -1.10 -5.36
C VAL A 353 19.69 -1.64 -5.19
N ASN A 354 19.81 -2.69 -4.39
CA ASN A 354 21.07 -3.32 -4.05
C ASN A 354 20.97 -4.85 -4.21
N GLU A 355 20.62 -5.55 -3.13
CA GLU A 355 20.67 -7.00 -3.02
C GLU A 355 19.35 -7.64 -3.47
N MET A 356 19.46 -8.65 -4.33
CA MET A 356 18.32 -9.41 -4.80
C MET A 356 17.82 -10.33 -3.69
N PRO A 357 16.55 -10.18 -3.26
CA PRO A 357 16.01 -11.04 -2.20
C PRO A 357 15.87 -12.48 -2.68
N VAL A 358 16.14 -13.43 -1.79
CA VAL A 358 15.98 -14.87 -2.05
C VAL A 358 14.66 -15.33 -1.45
N PHE A 359 13.74 -15.76 -2.31
CA PHE A 359 12.45 -16.30 -1.89
C PHE A 359 12.43 -17.82 -1.98
N ASN A 360 12.00 -18.43 -0.87
CA ASN A 360 11.81 -19.87 -0.76
C ASN A 360 10.31 -20.21 -0.79
N ILE A 361 10.02 -21.48 -0.98
CA ILE A 361 8.68 -22.04 -0.88
C ILE A 361 8.75 -23.18 0.12
N GLU A 362 7.70 -23.33 0.92
CA GLU A 362 7.59 -24.44 1.86
C GLU A 362 7.83 -25.79 1.15
N PRO A 363 8.62 -26.71 1.74
CA PRO A 363 8.97 -27.98 1.09
C PRO A 363 7.78 -28.80 0.59
N ILE A 364 6.65 -28.75 1.30
CA ILE A 364 5.42 -29.48 0.95
C ILE A 364 4.62 -28.85 -0.19
N TRP A 365 4.96 -27.61 -0.59
CA TRP A 365 4.33 -26.87 -1.68
C TRP A 365 5.25 -26.72 -2.91
N GLN A 366 6.41 -27.39 -2.94
CA GLN A 366 7.36 -27.35 -4.06
C GLN A 366 6.80 -27.89 -5.40
N THR A 367 5.71 -28.66 -5.35
CA THR A 367 5.09 -29.28 -6.55
C THR A 367 4.07 -28.41 -7.26
N VAL A 368 3.90 -27.16 -6.82
CA VAL A 368 3.02 -26.15 -7.44
C VAL A 368 3.38 -25.95 -8.91
N ARG A 369 2.35 -25.85 -9.78
CA ARG A 369 2.49 -25.75 -11.25
C ARG A 369 1.91 -24.48 -11.86
N GLY A 370 1.39 -23.59 -11.02
CA GLY A 370 0.78 -22.35 -11.48
C GLY A 370 1.79 -21.24 -11.82
N PRO A 371 1.29 -20.01 -12.07
CA PRO A 371 2.13 -18.87 -12.44
C PRO A 371 3.14 -18.47 -11.35
N SER A 372 4.15 -17.69 -11.77
CA SER A 372 5.06 -16.99 -10.86
C SER A 372 4.28 -16.05 -9.97
N SER A 373 4.67 -16.00 -8.69
CA SER A 373 4.10 -15.09 -7.69
C SER A 373 4.34 -13.62 -8.04
N LEU A 374 3.54 -12.72 -7.44
CA LEU A 374 3.75 -11.28 -7.54
C LEU A 374 5.19 -10.86 -7.21
N VAL A 375 5.77 -11.45 -6.15
CA VAL A 375 7.11 -11.12 -5.66
C VAL A 375 8.18 -11.55 -6.66
N GLU A 376 8.05 -12.75 -7.26
CA GLU A 376 8.93 -13.18 -8.36
C GLU A 376 8.82 -12.22 -9.56
N GLN A 377 7.60 -11.82 -9.93
CA GLN A 377 7.38 -10.86 -11.02
C GLN A 377 7.95 -9.46 -10.73
N ALA A 378 7.93 -9.04 -9.46
CA ALA A 378 8.49 -7.77 -9.01
C ALA A 378 10.02 -7.78 -9.15
N ILE A 379 10.67 -8.88 -8.77
CA ILE A 379 12.13 -9.06 -8.90
C ILE A 379 12.57 -9.04 -10.37
N GLU A 380 11.75 -9.57 -11.27
CA GLU A 380 12.02 -9.58 -12.71
C GLU A 380 11.84 -8.22 -13.39
N GLN A 381 11.36 -7.19 -12.67
CA GLN A 381 11.19 -5.85 -13.26
C GLN A 381 12.54 -5.23 -13.62
N LYS A 382 12.58 -4.62 -14.80
CA LYS A 382 13.74 -3.87 -15.27
C LYS A 382 13.88 -2.57 -14.48
N ILE A 383 15.12 -2.20 -14.19
CA ILE A 383 15.45 -0.92 -13.56
C ILE A 383 14.92 0.23 -14.42
N THR A 384 14.37 1.22 -13.76
CA THR A 384 13.72 2.36 -14.40
C THR A 384 14.68 3.53 -14.58
N ASN A 385 14.42 4.36 -15.60
CA ASN A 385 15.17 5.57 -15.86
C ASN A 385 14.79 6.67 -14.85
N TYR A 386 15.69 6.97 -13.92
CA TYR A 386 15.48 7.96 -12.87
C TYR A 386 15.12 9.36 -13.41
N GLY A 387 15.75 9.81 -14.50
CA GLY A 387 15.44 11.10 -15.10
C GLY A 387 14.02 11.16 -15.68
N LEU A 388 13.57 10.06 -16.29
CA LEU A 388 12.20 9.93 -16.79
C LEU A 388 11.19 9.86 -15.65
N LEU A 389 11.52 9.19 -14.54
CA LEU A 389 10.70 9.18 -13.32
C LEU A 389 10.54 10.59 -12.74
N THR A 390 11.65 11.31 -12.55
CA THR A 390 11.65 12.69 -12.05
C THR A 390 10.80 13.60 -12.96
N HIS A 391 10.89 13.44 -14.28
CA HIS A 391 10.05 14.19 -15.22
C HIS A 391 8.54 13.91 -15.04
N HIS A 392 8.15 12.64 -14.83
CA HIS A 392 6.75 12.28 -14.55
C HIS A 392 6.28 12.72 -13.15
N TYR A 393 7.16 12.63 -12.16
CA TYR A 393 6.91 13.15 -10.81
C TYR A 393 6.56 14.63 -10.85
N ASN A 394 7.33 15.43 -11.60
CA ASN A 394 7.09 16.86 -11.75
C ASN A 394 5.69 17.15 -12.32
N LEU A 395 5.28 16.41 -13.35
CA LEU A 395 3.92 16.52 -13.89
C LEU A 395 2.87 16.10 -12.85
N ALA A 396 3.11 15.02 -12.10
CA ALA A 396 2.18 14.53 -11.08
C ALA A 396 1.99 15.56 -9.95
N VAL A 397 3.07 16.19 -9.47
CA VAL A 397 3.02 17.25 -8.46
C VAL A 397 2.25 18.47 -8.97
N ILE A 398 2.53 18.90 -10.21
CA ILE A 398 1.81 20.01 -10.86
C ILE A 398 0.31 19.72 -10.97
N MET A 399 -0.06 18.52 -11.42
CA MET A 399 -1.46 18.11 -11.54
C MET A 399 -2.14 18.05 -10.17
N SER A 400 -1.45 17.49 -9.17
CA SER A 400 -1.92 17.44 -7.79
C SER A 400 -2.16 18.86 -7.25
N ALA A 401 -1.25 19.82 -7.49
CA ALA A 401 -1.41 21.21 -7.05
C ALA A 401 -2.68 21.86 -7.64
N VAL A 402 -2.91 21.68 -8.94
CA VAL A 402 -4.09 22.23 -9.62
C VAL A 402 -5.38 21.68 -9.02
N LEU A 403 -5.42 20.38 -8.72
CA LEU A 403 -6.58 19.72 -8.12
C LEU A 403 -6.79 20.13 -6.66
N THR A 404 -5.72 20.14 -5.85
CA THR A 404 -5.77 20.49 -4.42
C THR A 404 -6.17 21.96 -4.21
N PHE A 405 -5.63 22.89 -5.00
CA PHE A 405 -5.89 24.32 -4.84
C PHE A 405 -6.98 24.87 -5.76
N ASN A 406 -7.65 23.99 -6.53
CA ASN A 406 -8.68 24.38 -7.49
C ASN A 406 -8.22 25.50 -8.45
N MET A 407 -7.00 25.35 -8.98
CA MET A 407 -6.37 26.40 -9.80
C MET A 407 -7.09 26.58 -11.14
N LYS A 408 -7.29 27.85 -11.52
CA LYS A 408 -7.85 28.24 -12.83
C LYS A 408 -6.71 28.63 -13.79
N SER A 409 -6.96 28.57 -15.10
CA SER A 409 -5.97 28.92 -16.13
C SER A 409 -4.62 28.19 -15.93
N ALA A 410 -4.70 26.89 -15.69
CA ALA A 410 -3.60 26.01 -15.38
C ALA A 410 -3.53 24.88 -16.41
N LYS A 411 -2.80 25.11 -17.51
CA LYS A 411 -2.48 24.08 -18.50
C LYS A 411 -1.19 23.38 -18.08
N VAL A 412 -1.30 22.13 -17.67
CA VAL A 412 -0.20 21.42 -16.99
C VAL A 412 0.93 21.04 -17.94
N MET A 413 0.64 20.77 -19.21
CA MET A 413 1.64 20.34 -20.18
C MET A 413 2.40 21.52 -20.78
N THR A 414 1.83 22.73 -20.78
CA THR A 414 2.50 23.94 -21.31
C THR A 414 3.71 24.36 -20.50
N LEU A 415 3.86 23.87 -19.26
CA LEU A 415 5.03 24.10 -18.42
C LEU A 415 6.26 23.30 -18.87
N PHE A 416 6.11 22.41 -19.86
CA PHE A 416 7.17 21.59 -20.42
C PHE A 416 7.47 22.00 -21.86
N ASP A 417 8.74 21.91 -22.23
CA ASP A 417 9.20 22.17 -23.59
C ASP A 417 8.75 21.03 -24.54
N ALA A 418 9.09 21.15 -25.83
CA ALA A 418 8.73 20.13 -26.80
C ALA A 418 9.31 18.75 -26.43
N LYS A 419 10.59 18.67 -26.01
CA LYS A 419 11.23 17.39 -25.65
C LYS A 419 10.54 16.74 -24.46
N GLY A 420 10.27 17.50 -23.41
CA GLY A 420 9.54 17.05 -22.23
C GLY A 420 8.15 16.54 -22.56
N LYS A 421 7.41 17.22 -23.45
CA LYS A 421 6.10 16.74 -23.92
C LYS A 421 6.17 15.38 -24.62
N HIS A 422 7.19 15.14 -25.43
CA HIS A 422 7.39 13.86 -26.13
C HIS A 422 7.91 12.74 -25.21
N ALA A 423 8.55 13.10 -24.09
CA ALA A 423 9.06 12.13 -23.13
C ALA A 423 7.94 11.51 -22.26
N PHE A 424 6.82 12.20 -22.04
CA PHE A 424 5.75 11.70 -21.19
C PHE A 424 5.09 10.42 -21.73
N PHE A 425 4.67 9.57 -20.78
CA PHE A 425 3.96 8.32 -20.97
C PHE A 425 4.74 7.25 -21.77
N ASN A 426 6.03 7.47 -22.02
CA ASN A 426 6.94 6.40 -22.41
C ASN A 426 7.06 5.34 -21.31
N ASP A 427 7.56 4.17 -21.67
CA ASP A 427 7.85 3.14 -20.67
C ASP A 427 9.02 3.60 -19.78
N PHE A 428 8.95 3.34 -18.47
CA PHE A 428 9.96 3.84 -17.54
C PHE A 428 11.34 3.23 -17.77
N THR A 429 11.45 2.11 -18.48
CA THR A 429 12.75 1.53 -18.85
C THR A 429 13.36 2.16 -20.10
N GLN A 430 12.67 3.12 -20.74
CA GLN A 430 13.16 3.79 -21.95
C GLN A 430 14.05 4.99 -21.62
N HIS A 431 14.81 5.42 -22.62
CA HIS A 431 15.72 6.56 -22.54
C HIS A 431 15.38 7.62 -23.59
N PRO A 432 14.19 8.25 -23.51
CA PRO A 432 13.85 9.35 -24.41
C PRO A 432 14.75 10.57 -24.14
N LEU A 433 14.79 11.50 -25.09
CA LEU A 433 15.40 12.80 -24.88
C LEU A 433 14.62 13.57 -23.81
N LEU A 434 15.28 13.84 -22.68
CA LEU A 434 14.71 14.58 -21.57
C LEU A 434 14.85 16.11 -21.80
N PRO A 435 13.97 16.92 -21.18
CA PRO A 435 14.02 18.37 -21.30
C PRO A 435 15.33 18.96 -20.76
N SER A 436 15.79 20.06 -21.36
CA SER A 436 16.89 20.86 -20.81
C SER A 436 16.37 21.95 -19.88
N GLN A 437 17.20 22.36 -18.92
CA GLN A 437 16.94 23.55 -18.09
C GLN A 437 17.06 24.84 -18.90
N ASN A 438 17.89 24.83 -19.95
CA ASN A 438 18.00 25.94 -20.89
C ASN A 438 16.77 25.97 -21.81
N VAL A 439 15.79 26.79 -21.45
CA VAL A 439 14.56 27.05 -22.22
C VAL A 439 14.42 28.54 -22.50
N ASP A 440 13.48 28.91 -23.37
CA ASP A 440 13.21 30.31 -23.66
C ASP A 440 12.70 31.09 -22.42
N SER A 441 12.83 32.42 -22.47
CA SER A 441 12.44 33.30 -21.36
C SER A 441 10.94 33.27 -21.10
N ALA A 442 10.09 33.06 -22.11
CA ALA A 442 8.65 33.01 -21.94
C ALA A 442 8.21 31.78 -21.15
N LEU A 443 8.77 30.60 -21.46
CA LEU A 443 8.53 29.38 -20.70
C LEU A 443 9.08 29.49 -19.27
N THR A 444 10.26 30.07 -19.11
CA THR A 444 10.86 30.35 -17.78
C THR A 444 9.93 31.23 -16.93
N SER A 445 9.42 32.33 -17.50
CA SER A 445 8.45 33.20 -16.83
C SER A 445 7.14 32.48 -16.51
N SER A 446 6.61 31.67 -17.43
CA SER A 446 5.39 30.90 -17.21
C SER A 446 5.53 29.89 -16.06
N ARG A 447 6.66 29.19 -15.97
CA ARG A 447 6.97 28.29 -14.84
C ARG A 447 7.06 29.07 -13.53
N LYS A 448 7.78 30.19 -13.54
CA LYS A 448 7.94 31.05 -12.36
C LYS A 448 6.61 31.55 -11.83
N GLU A 449 5.76 32.09 -12.70
CA GLU A 449 4.41 32.55 -12.35
C GLU A 449 3.55 31.41 -11.78
N PHE A 450 3.53 30.26 -12.46
CA PHE A 450 2.73 29.12 -12.04
C PHE A 450 3.15 28.59 -10.66
N LEU A 451 4.45 28.42 -10.42
CA LEU A 451 4.98 27.95 -9.14
C LEU A 451 4.77 28.96 -8.01
N SER A 452 4.89 30.27 -8.28
CA SER A 452 4.53 31.31 -7.30
C SER A 452 3.06 31.20 -6.87
N ARG A 453 2.16 30.94 -7.81
CA ARG A 453 0.73 30.74 -7.49
C ARG A 453 0.48 29.54 -6.59
N ILE A 454 1.27 28.47 -6.70
CA ILE A 454 1.19 27.32 -5.77
C ILE A 454 1.56 27.78 -4.35
N VAL A 455 2.65 28.53 -4.19
CA VAL A 455 3.07 29.07 -2.88
C VAL A 455 1.98 29.97 -2.30
N THR A 456 1.44 30.91 -3.09
CA THR A 456 0.34 31.79 -2.66
C THR A 456 -0.88 30.99 -2.21
N CYS A 457 -1.32 29.99 -2.98
CA CYS A 457 -2.46 29.15 -2.63
C CYS A 457 -2.20 28.33 -1.36
N ALA A 458 -0.99 27.78 -1.21
CA ALA A 458 -0.59 26.99 -0.05
C ALA A 458 -0.60 27.81 1.24
N VAL A 459 -0.10 29.05 1.22
CA VAL A 459 -0.15 29.92 2.39
C VAL A 459 -1.59 30.35 2.70
N SER A 460 -2.41 30.62 1.68
CA SER A 460 -3.82 30.99 1.87
C SER A 460 -4.66 29.94 2.60
N THR A 461 -4.25 28.67 2.65
CA THR A 461 -4.99 27.66 3.44
C THR A 461 -4.94 27.92 4.94
N LEU A 462 -3.95 28.70 5.42
CA LEU A 462 -3.84 29.12 6.82
C LEU A 462 -4.93 30.13 7.21
N ASP A 463 -5.44 30.90 6.25
CA ASP A 463 -6.37 32.00 6.51
C ASP A 463 -7.80 31.51 6.78
N SER A 464 -8.13 30.29 6.34
CA SER A 464 -9.44 29.65 6.48
C SER A 464 -9.73 29.15 7.92
N SER A 465 -9.05 29.70 8.93
CA SER A 465 -9.12 29.31 10.34
C SER A 465 -10.05 30.18 11.18
N GLN A 466 -10.57 31.29 10.63
CA GLN A 466 -11.33 32.31 11.39
C GLN A 466 -12.87 32.19 11.25
N GLY A 467 -13.43 31.11 10.70
CA GLY A 467 -14.88 30.95 10.49
C GLY A 467 -15.41 29.53 10.72
N SER A 468 -16.22 29.37 11.76
CA SER A 468 -17.24 28.34 12.08
C SER A 468 -16.89 26.84 11.97
N PRO A 469 -17.08 26.04 13.04
CA PRO A 469 -17.03 24.59 12.97
C PRO A 469 -18.34 24.08 12.37
N THR A 470 -18.36 23.80 11.06
CA THR A 470 -19.44 22.99 10.48
C THR A 470 -18.87 21.83 9.70
N HIS A 471 -19.51 20.68 9.91
CA HIS A 471 -19.11 19.35 9.53
C HIS A 471 -18.78 19.22 8.04
N GLN A 472 -17.53 18.82 7.75
CA GLN A 472 -17.19 17.84 6.72
C GLN A 472 -15.73 17.43 6.94
N ALA A 473 -15.54 16.38 7.75
CA ALA A 473 -14.29 15.65 7.80
C ALA A 473 -14.16 14.83 6.51
N HIS A 474 -13.55 15.41 5.49
CA HIS A 474 -12.92 14.66 4.41
C HIS A 474 -11.44 15.04 4.41
N GLN A 475 -10.60 14.01 4.33
CA GLN A 475 -9.17 14.01 4.59
C GLN A 475 -8.42 15.00 3.66
N GLY A 476 -8.23 16.23 4.12
CA GLY A 476 -7.21 17.14 3.62
C GLY A 476 -6.00 17.12 4.55
N PRO A 477 -4.79 17.44 4.06
CA PRO A 477 -3.63 17.65 4.94
C PRO A 477 -3.99 18.69 6.01
N LYS A 478 -3.58 18.45 7.27
CA LYS A 478 -3.71 19.44 8.36
C LYS A 478 -3.27 20.81 7.82
N LYS A 479 -4.06 21.87 8.01
CA LYS A 479 -3.89 23.18 7.33
C LYS A 479 -2.46 23.73 7.38
N ASP A 480 -1.75 23.52 8.50
CA ASP A 480 -0.34 23.90 8.67
C ASP A 480 0.62 23.13 7.78
N ALA A 481 0.34 21.85 7.51
CA ALA A 481 1.19 20.99 6.69
C ALA A 481 1.19 21.43 5.22
N ALA A 482 0.08 21.99 4.70
CA ALA A 482 0.02 22.46 3.31
C ALA A 482 0.96 23.65 3.06
N ALA A 483 0.97 24.62 3.98
CA ALA A 483 1.82 25.81 3.90
C ALA A 483 3.32 25.49 3.99
N THR A 484 3.72 24.32 4.49
CA THR A 484 5.12 23.88 4.51
C THR A 484 5.44 22.91 3.38
N LYS A 485 4.56 21.92 3.14
CA LYS A 485 4.76 20.85 2.14
C LYS A 485 4.84 21.41 0.72
N TRP A 486 3.92 22.28 0.33
CA TRP A 486 3.85 22.74 -1.05
C TRP A 486 4.99 23.68 -1.44
N PRO A 487 5.43 24.63 -0.61
CA PRO A 487 6.64 25.39 -0.89
C PRO A 487 7.89 24.51 -1.02
N ALA A 488 8.02 23.43 -0.23
CA ALA A 488 9.12 22.47 -0.41
C ALA A 488 9.05 21.77 -1.77
N LEU A 489 7.87 21.29 -2.18
CA LEU A 489 7.66 20.70 -3.51
C LEU A 489 7.92 21.72 -4.65
N VAL A 490 7.58 23.00 -4.44
CA VAL A 490 7.90 24.07 -5.39
C VAL A 490 9.40 24.25 -5.54
N LEU A 491 10.19 24.13 -4.46
CA LEU A 491 11.65 24.19 -4.54
C LEU A 491 12.24 22.99 -5.30
N GLU A 492 11.68 21.78 -5.15
CA GLU A 492 12.08 20.63 -5.96
C GLU A 492 11.78 20.86 -7.45
N LEU A 493 10.56 21.29 -7.78
CA LEU A 493 10.16 21.63 -9.17
C LEU A 493 11.05 22.74 -9.75
N ALA A 494 11.34 23.79 -8.97
CA ALA A 494 12.17 24.90 -9.37
C ALA A 494 13.60 24.43 -9.67
N LYS A 495 14.16 23.54 -8.84
CA LYS A 495 15.48 22.94 -9.05
C LYS A 495 15.52 22.17 -10.37
N ASP A 496 14.52 21.33 -10.62
CA ASP A 496 14.48 20.52 -11.84
C ASP A 496 14.27 21.37 -13.10
N PHE A 497 13.50 22.46 -13.00
CA PHE A 497 13.32 23.42 -14.08
C PHE A 497 14.47 24.42 -14.26
N GLY A 498 15.49 24.42 -13.39
CA GLY A 498 16.61 25.36 -13.45
C GLY A 498 16.24 26.80 -13.09
N LEU A 499 15.27 26.99 -12.19
CA LEU A 499 14.84 28.29 -11.71
C LEU A 499 15.60 28.71 -10.44
N ASP A 500 15.64 30.01 -10.18
CA ASP A 500 16.20 30.56 -8.94
C ASP A 500 15.37 30.09 -7.72
N LEU A 501 15.98 29.26 -6.88
CA LEU A 501 15.36 28.74 -5.66
C LEU A 501 15.13 29.85 -4.64
N ASP A 502 16.03 30.84 -4.58
CA ASP A 502 15.96 31.88 -3.57
C ASP A 502 14.75 32.78 -3.80
N PHE A 503 14.42 33.06 -5.08
CA PHE A 503 13.18 33.74 -5.44
C PHE A 503 11.93 33.10 -4.80
N PHE A 504 11.80 31.77 -4.80
CA PHE A 504 10.62 31.11 -4.23
C PHE A 504 10.63 31.09 -2.71
N LYS A 505 11.81 31.03 -2.08
CA LYS A 505 11.93 31.22 -0.62
C LYS A 505 11.46 32.62 -0.22
N ARG A 506 11.91 33.66 -0.93
CA ARG A 506 11.47 35.04 -0.69
C ARG A 506 9.97 35.21 -0.93
N GLN A 507 9.43 34.63 -2.01
CA GLN A 507 7.98 34.61 -2.23
C GLN A 507 7.25 33.97 -1.06
N HIS A 508 7.71 32.84 -0.53
CA HIS A 508 7.09 32.17 0.61
C HIS A 508 7.07 33.06 1.86
N VAL A 509 8.18 33.73 2.17
CA VAL A 509 8.27 34.71 3.27
C VAL A 509 7.27 35.86 3.09
N ILE A 510 7.24 36.47 1.90
CA ILE A 510 6.33 37.60 1.59
C ILE A 510 4.88 37.17 1.75
N GLU A 511 4.53 35.98 1.25
CA GLU A 511 3.18 35.43 1.35
C GLU A 511 2.77 35.21 2.82
N LEU A 512 3.67 34.68 3.66
CA LEU A 512 3.41 34.45 5.08
C LEU A 512 3.20 35.78 5.83
N TYR A 513 4.06 36.78 5.64
CA TYR A 513 3.84 38.11 6.22
C TYR A 513 2.57 38.77 5.64
N SER A 514 2.30 38.64 4.34
CA SER A 514 1.05 39.14 3.76
C SER A 514 -0.20 38.54 4.39
N GLY A 515 -0.13 37.28 4.85
CA GLY A 515 -1.21 36.60 5.58
C GLY A 515 -1.20 36.78 7.10
N GLY A 516 -0.27 37.56 7.67
CA GLY A 516 -0.16 37.76 9.12
C GLY A 516 0.44 36.58 9.90
N HIS A 517 1.17 35.68 9.23
CA HIS A 517 1.78 34.48 9.83
C HIS A 517 3.26 34.70 10.19
N ASP A 518 3.54 35.79 10.90
CA ASP A 518 4.88 36.35 11.11
C ASP A 518 5.90 35.35 11.68
N LYS A 519 5.53 34.60 12.72
CA LYS A 519 6.43 33.60 13.32
C LYS A 519 6.90 32.54 12.32
N LYS A 520 5.99 32.08 11.45
CA LYS A 520 6.34 31.13 10.37
C LYS A 520 7.18 31.82 9.30
N ALA A 521 6.89 33.09 9.00
CA ALA A 521 7.66 33.87 8.05
C ALA A 521 9.12 34.01 8.52
N GLU A 522 9.34 34.28 9.80
CA GLU A 522 10.66 34.37 10.44
C GLU A 522 11.44 33.05 10.35
N GLU A 523 10.78 31.90 10.58
CA GLU A 523 11.42 30.59 10.41
C GLU A 523 11.92 30.37 8.98
N VAL A 524 11.09 30.69 7.97
CA VAL A 524 11.45 30.56 6.56
C VAL A 524 12.50 31.59 6.16
N LEU A 525 12.44 32.80 6.73
CA LEU A 525 13.37 33.90 6.49
C LEU A 525 14.81 33.46 6.72
N LEU A 526 15.07 32.59 7.71
CA LEU A 526 16.41 32.06 7.99
C LEU A 526 17.02 31.32 6.79
N THR A 527 16.21 30.78 5.89
CA THR A 527 16.66 29.99 4.73
C THR A 527 16.99 30.81 3.48
N VAL A 528 16.69 32.12 3.49
CA VAL A 528 16.91 33.05 2.37
C VAL A 528 18.38 33.45 2.28
N ASN A 529 18.94 33.39 1.08
CA ASN A 529 20.33 33.75 0.81
C ASN A 529 20.49 35.23 0.44
N ASP A 530 19.63 35.75 -0.46
CA ASP A 530 19.67 37.15 -0.89
C ASP A 530 18.97 38.05 0.13
N ARG A 531 19.72 38.42 1.17
CA ARG A 531 19.22 39.21 2.30
C ARG A 531 18.84 40.63 1.87
N GLU A 532 19.65 41.27 1.03
CA GLU A 532 19.44 42.63 0.58
C GLU A 532 18.12 42.76 -0.19
N PHE A 533 17.92 41.92 -1.21
CA PHE A 533 16.67 41.97 -1.98
C PHE A 533 15.46 41.55 -1.14
N MET A 534 15.64 40.61 -0.20
CA MET A 534 14.60 40.27 0.77
C MET A 534 14.24 41.48 1.66
N GLY A 535 15.23 42.26 2.11
CA GLY A 535 15.05 43.50 2.85
C GLY A 535 14.19 44.52 2.09
N SER A 536 14.51 44.77 0.83
CA SER A 536 13.73 45.66 -0.06
C SER A 536 12.28 45.18 -0.20
N GLN A 537 12.06 43.88 -0.35
CA GLN A 537 10.71 43.30 -0.45
C GLN A 537 9.94 43.38 0.88
N LEU A 538 10.59 43.14 2.02
CA LEU A 538 9.98 43.27 3.33
C LEU A 538 9.67 44.73 3.70
N LEU A 539 10.47 45.69 3.23
CA LEU A 539 10.20 47.12 3.41
C LEU A 539 8.82 47.50 2.88
N LEU A 540 8.43 46.97 1.71
CA LEU A 540 7.10 47.19 1.14
C LEU A 540 6.00 46.56 1.99
N VAL A 541 6.23 45.36 2.55
CA VAL A 541 5.25 44.70 3.43
C VAL A 541 5.09 45.48 4.74
N ALA A 542 6.20 45.88 5.35
CA ALA A 542 6.24 46.68 6.57
C ALA A 542 5.54 48.03 6.38
N GLY A 543 5.91 48.76 5.32
CA GLY A 543 5.31 50.03 4.97
C GLY A 543 3.80 49.93 4.76
N ARG A 544 3.31 48.86 4.12
CA ARG A 544 1.86 48.64 3.92
C ARG A 544 1.12 48.39 5.23
N ARG A 545 1.72 47.65 6.18
CA ARG A 545 1.13 47.45 7.52
C ARG A 545 1.10 48.74 8.33
N VAL A 546 2.18 49.51 8.30
CA VAL A 546 2.25 50.84 8.95
C VAL A 546 1.23 51.80 8.32
N ALA A 547 1.16 51.86 6.99
CA ALA A 547 0.20 52.67 6.28
C ALA A 547 -1.24 52.27 6.65
N HIS A 548 -1.56 50.98 6.71
CA HIS A 548 -2.87 50.52 7.15
C HIS A 548 -3.17 50.90 8.61
N TYR A 549 -2.22 50.70 9.53
CA TYR A 549 -2.38 51.05 10.93
C TYR A 549 -2.71 52.54 11.11
N LEU A 550 -1.94 53.43 10.46
CA LEU A 550 -2.06 54.88 10.63
C LEU A 550 -3.20 55.48 9.82
N LEU A 551 -3.38 55.03 8.57
CA LEU A 551 -4.31 55.64 7.62
C LEU A 551 -5.69 54.98 7.61
N GLU A 552 -5.85 53.76 8.14
CA GLU A 552 -7.13 53.06 8.20
C GLU A 552 -7.59 52.78 9.62
N SER A 553 -6.77 52.13 10.45
CA SER A 553 -7.18 51.70 11.79
C SER A 553 -7.19 52.84 12.82
N HIS A 554 -6.20 53.74 12.77
CA HIS A 554 -6.01 54.82 13.76
C HIS A 554 -5.96 56.21 13.10
N LYS A 555 -6.94 56.52 12.23
CA LYS A 555 -6.94 57.72 11.37
C LYS A 555 -6.62 59.04 12.09
N MET A 556 -7.16 59.25 13.29
CA MET A 556 -6.99 60.52 14.02
C MET A 556 -5.57 60.67 14.57
N GLU A 557 -5.09 59.67 15.30
CA GLU A 557 -3.73 59.61 15.86
C GLU A 557 -2.67 59.53 14.75
N GLY A 558 -2.97 58.78 13.68
CA GLY A 558 -2.09 58.61 12.54
C GLY A 558 -1.84 59.90 11.77
N VAL A 559 -2.81 60.82 11.69
CA VAL A 559 -2.58 62.15 11.08
C VAL A 559 -1.58 62.96 11.88
N GLU A 560 -1.67 62.94 13.21
CA GLU A 560 -0.74 63.64 14.09
C GLU A 560 0.67 63.06 13.97
N LEU A 561 0.81 61.73 14.06
CA LEU A 561 2.10 61.05 13.90
C LEU A 561 2.73 61.33 12.53
N LEU A 562 1.93 61.34 11.46
CA LEU A 562 2.41 61.63 10.11
C LEU A 562 2.84 63.10 9.89
N THR A 563 2.44 64.03 10.77
CA THR A 563 2.94 65.41 10.74
C THR A 563 4.34 65.58 11.35
N ASN A 564 4.73 64.62 12.20
CA ASN A 564 6.01 64.64 12.92
C ASN A 564 7.13 63.84 12.21
N VAL A 565 6.81 63.12 11.13
CA VAL A 565 7.80 62.37 10.32
C VAL A 565 8.27 63.13 9.09
N SER A 566 9.35 62.65 8.47
CA SER A 566 9.90 63.26 7.25
C SER A 566 8.86 63.31 6.10
N PRO A 567 8.86 64.38 5.27
CA PRO A 567 7.94 64.48 4.13
C PRO A 567 8.09 63.32 3.14
N VAL A 568 9.29 62.74 3.04
CA VAL A 568 9.60 61.60 2.18
C VAL A 568 8.86 60.34 2.67
N LEU A 569 8.95 60.03 3.97
CA LEU A 569 8.28 58.87 4.55
C LEU A 569 6.75 59.02 4.47
N SER A 570 6.22 60.18 4.82
CA SER A 570 4.77 60.45 4.78
C SER A 570 4.22 60.32 3.36
N LYS A 571 4.94 60.85 2.35
CA LYS A 571 4.55 60.71 0.94
C LYS A 571 4.60 59.26 0.48
N TRP A 572 5.63 58.52 0.86
CA TRP A 572 5.79 57.11 0.47
C TRP A 572 4.71 56.22 1.08
N LEU A 573 4.41 56.34 2.38
CA LEU A 573 3.34 55.58 3.05
C LEU A 573 1.98 55.82 2.39
N ARG A 574 1.68 57.07 2.02
CA ARG A 574 0.45 57.42 1.29
C ARG A 574 0.43 56.93 -0.14
N SER A 575 1.58 56.63 -0.75
CA SER A 575 1.65 56.07 -2.10
C SER A 575 1.45 54.55 -2.14
N LEU A 576 1.51 53.86 -1.00
CA LEU A 576 1.31 52.42 -0.93
C LEU A 576 -0.18 52.08 -1.12
N GLU A 577 -0.48 51.29 -2.14
CA GLU A 577 -1.86 50.91 -2.47
C GLU A 577 -2.52 50.07 -1.36
N PRO A 578 -3.77 50.40 -0.95
CA PRO A 578 -4.57 49.56 -0.05
C PRO A 578 -4.87 48.19 -0.66
N GLY A 579 -4.97 47.15 0.18
CA GLY A 579 -5.44 45.81 -0.25
C GLY A 579 -4.38 44.90 -0.88
N GLN A 580 -3.12 45.32 -0.94
CA GLN A 580 -2.00 44.50 -1.44
C GLN A 580 -1.52 43.44 -0.44
N LEU A 581 -1.99 43.49 0.82
CA LEU A 581 -1.77 42.46 1.84
C LEU A 581 -3.07 41.68 2.05
N ARG A 582 -2.99 40.37 2.25
CA ARG A 582 -4.17 39.53 2.54
C ARG A 582 -4.76 39.85 3.92
N ARG A 583 -3.90 40.07 4.91
CA ARG A 583 -4.23 40.51 6.27
C ARG A 583 -3.34 41.70 6.62
N PRO A 584 -3.80 42.93 6.35
CA PRO A 584 -3.04 44.13 6.66
C PRO A 584 -3.05 44.45 8.17
N GLU A 585 -3.99 43.89 8.94
CA GLU A 585 -4.05 44.08 10.39
C GLU A 585 -2.88 43.38 11.09
N ALA A 586 -2.10 44.15 11.85
CA ALA A 586 -1.01 43.66 12.68
C ALA A 586 -0.89 44.54 13.93
N ASP A 587 -0.48 43.95 15.05
CA ASP A 587 -0.15 44.72 16.24
C ASP A 587 1.18 45.47 16.08
N VAL A 588 1.37 46.52 16.89
CA VAL A 588 2.57 47.38 16.82
C VAL A 588 3.84 46.56 17.05
N GLN A 589 3.79 45.52 17.90
CA GLN A 589 4.93 44.65 18.18
C GLN A 589 5.37 43.84 16.94
N SER A 590 4.43 43.24 16.21
CA SER A 590 4.72 42.49 14.98
C SER A 590 5.23 43.41 13.87
N ILE A 591 4.68 44.63 13.77
CA ILE A 591 5.18 45.65 12.86
C ILE A 591 6.63 46.05 13.21
N ALA A 592 6.92 46.29 14.49
CA ALA A 592 8.25 46.65 14.97
C ALA A 592 9.28 45.55 14.67
N MET A 593 8.93 44.29 14.94
CA MET A 593 9.78 43.13 14.65
C MET A 593 10.08 43.00 13.15
N LEU A 594 9.06 43.13 12.30
CA LEU A 594 9.24 43.10 10.84
C LEU A 594 10.17 44.23 10.36
N ILE A 595 10.00 45.46 10.84
CA ILE A 595 10.87 46.58 10.47
C ILE A 595 12.30 46.35 10.98
N HIS A 596 12.47 45.76 12.16
CA HIS A 596 13.79 45.41 12.66
C HIS A 596 14.51 44.43 11.71
N HIS A 597 13.80 43.42 11.19
CA HIS A 597 14.35 42.55 10.14
C HIS A 597 14.71 43.31 8.86
N VAL A 598 13.88 44.26 8.42
CA VAL A 598 14.16 45.12 7.25
C VAL A 598 15.46 45.91 7.45
N ALA A 599 15.58 46.62 8.58
CA ALA A 599 16.75 47.45 8.89
C ALA A 599 18.04 46.61 8.94
N ASN A 600 17.97 45.40 9.49
CA ASN A 600 19.13 44.50 9.57
C ASN A 600 19.57 43.93 8.21
N TYR A 601 18.70 43.93 7.20
CA TYR A 601 18.97 43.29 5.90
C TYR A 601 19.33 44.29 4.80
N LEU A 602 18.93 45.56 4.96
CA LEU A 602 19.26 46.61 4.02
C LEU A 602 20.66 47.17 4.31
N PRO A 603 21.49 47.42 3.27
CA PRO A 603 22.80 48.02 3.46
C PRO A 603 22.69 49.50 3.86
N GLU A 604 23.52 49.89 4.83
CA GLU A 604 23.59 51.26 5.34
C GLU A 604 23.86 52.28 4.22
N GLY A 605 23.24 53.46 4.32
CA GLY A 605 23.40 54.56 3.37
C GLY A 605 22.60 54.41 2.06
N THR A 606 21.78 53.37 1.92
CA THR A 606 20.80 53.29 0.82
C THR A 606 19.51 54.05 1.14
N PRO A 607 18.79 54.57 0.13
CA PRO A 607 17.50 55.24 0.36
C PRO A 607 16.47 54.35 1.06
N GLU A 608 16.51 53.05 0.80
CA GLU A 608 15.64 52.06 1.44
C GLU A 608 16.00 51.86 2.92
N TYR A 609 17.30 51.85 3.25
CA TYR A 609 17.76 51.80 4.64
C TYR A 609 17.33 53.04 5.43
N GLU A 610 17.49 54.24 4.86
CA GLU A 610 17.03 55.49 5.50
C GLU A 610 15.52 55.49 5.76
N LEU A 611 14.73 54.94 4.82
CA LEU A 611 13.30 54.72 5.01
C LEU A 611 13.02 53.71 6.14
N ALA A 612 13.76 52.61 6.21
CA ALA A 612 13.62 51.60 7.26
C ALA A 612 13.93 52.18 8.65
N ILE A 613 14.99 52.97 8.80
CA ILE A 613 15.31 53.67 10.07
C ILE A 613 14.21 54.66 10.44
N SER A 614 13.72 55.44 9.48
CA SER A 614 12.61 56.37 9.73
C SER A 614 11.32 55.63 10.15
N LEU A 615 11.10 54.41 9.65
CA LEU A 615 10.01 53.54 10.09
C LEU A 615 10.21 53.00 11.51
N VAL A 616 11.45 52.70 11.93
CA VAL A 616 11.76 52.30 13.32
C VAL A 616 11.34 53.41 14.28
N ASP A 617 11.73 54.65 14.00
CA ASP A 617 11.41 55.82 14.84
C ASP A 617 9.89 56.05 14.90
N LEU A 618 9.21 55.96 13.76
CA LEU A 618 7.75 56.09 13.68
C LEU A 618 7.04 55.01 14.50
N VAL A 619 7.48 53.75 14.42
CA VAL A 619 6.83 52.66 15.17
C VAL A 619 7.08 52.75 16.68
N GLN A 620 8.23 53.27 17.11
CA GLN A 620 8.45 53.59 18.53
C GLN A 620 7.51 54.68 19.04
N SER A 621 7.06 55.60 18.18
CA SER A 621 6.05 56.61 18.53
C SER A 621 4.61 56.09 18.49
N MET A 622 4.38 54.89 17.93
CA MET A 622 3.06 54.22 17.88
C MET A 622 2.79 53.35 19.11
N SER A 623 3.84 52.98 19.87
CA SER A 623 3.76 52.26 21.14
C SER A 623 3.65 53.20 22.32
#